data_AF-A0A7X7EV12-F1
#
_entry.id   AF-A0A7X7EV12-F1
#
_cell.length_a   1.000
_cell.length_b   1.000
_cell.length_c   1.000
_cell.angle_alpha   90.00
_cell.angle_beta   90.00
_cell.angle_gamma   90.00
#
_symmetry.space_group_name_H-M   'P 1'
#
loop_
_entity.id
_entity.type
_entity.pdbx_description
1 polymer ?
#
loop_
_entity_poly.entity_id
_entity_poly.type
_entity_poly.pdbx_seq_one_letter_code
_entity_poly.pdbx_strand_id
1 'polypeptide(L)'
;MIQRSLEICFTPAAFDAHADNEAIVVVVDVLRATSSICAAFANGVREIIPVATVEEAREMKAQGHLIAAERDGFVLDFADFGNSPFNFAAEKIRGKRVIYSTTNGTGIMKKASGSH
;
A
#
# COMPACT_ATOMS: atom_id res chain seq x y z
N MET A 1 2.86 2.75 35.87
CA MET A 1 2.95 1.79 34.74
C MET A 1 2.21 2.41 33.58
N ILE A 2 2.79 2.44 32.37
CA ILE A 2 2.05 2.84 31.16
C ILE A 2 1.15 1.65 30.80
N GLN A 3 -0.16 1.86 30.82
CA GLN A 3 -1.12 0.86 30.37
C GLN A 3 -1.12 0.87 28.84
N ARG A 4 -0.73 -0.24 28.23
CA ARG A 4 -0.80 -0.41 26.78
C ARG A 4 -2.19 -0.94 26.42
N SER A 5 -2.88 -0.27 25.52
CA SER A 5 -4.13 -0.73 24.92
C SER A 5 -3.85 -1.35 23.54
N LEU A 6 -4.70 -2.31 23.15
CA LEU A 6 -4.75 -2.84 21.79
C LEU A 6 -6.20 -2.75 21.33
N GLU A 7 -6.40 -2.15 20.17
CA GLU A 7 -7.71 -2.00 19.56
C GLU A 7 -7.69 -2.53 18.13
N ILE A 8 -8.83 -3.04 17.67
CA ILE A 8 -8.98 -3.62 16.34
C ILE A 8 -10.07 -2.84 15.60
N CYS A 9 -9.68 -2.19 14.51
CA CYS A 9 -10.60 -1.60 13.55
C CYS A 9 -10.72 -2.54 12.33
N PHE A 10 -11.90 -3.15 12.15
CA PHE A 10 -12.09 -4.20 11.13
C PHE A 10 -12.26 -3.67 9.70
N THR A 11 -12.51 -2.38 9.52
CA THR A 11 -12.75 -1.80 8.19
C THR A 11 -12.19 -0.39 8.09
N PRO A 12 -11.56 -0.02 6.96
CA PRO A 12 -11.12 1.36 6.73
C PRO A 12 -12.21 2.42 6.91
N ALA A 13 -13.48 2.07 6.68
CA ALA A 13 -14.60 2.99 6.85
C ALA A 13 -14.86 3.38 8.31
N ALA A 14 -14.45 2.55 9.27
CA ALA A 14 -14.59 2.82 10.70
C ALA A 14 -13.36 3.51 11.29
N PHE A 15 -12.26 3.66 10.53
CA PHE A 15 -10.99 4.17 11.04
C PHE A 15 -11.13 5.49 11.78
N ASP A 16 -11.90 6.44 11.24
CA ASP A 16 -12.05 7.78 11.82
C ASP A 16 -12.73 7.76 13.21
N ALA A 17 -13.51 6.71 13.53
CA ALA A 17 -14.11 6.53 14.87
C ALA A 17 -13.16 5.91 15.90
N HIS A 18 -12.06 5.30 15.44
CA HIS A 18 -11.02 4.67 16.25
C HIS A 18 -9.70 5.44 16.22
N ALA A 19 -9.61 6.48 15.39
CA ALA A 19 -8.36 7.19 15.14
C ALA A 19 -7.88 7.89 16.41
N ASP A 20 -6.68 7.50 16.85
CA ASP A 20 -5.91 8.15 17.89
C ASP A 20 -4.59 8.61 17.26
N ASN A 21 -4.31 9.91 17.35
CA ASN A 21 -3.10 10.49 16.77
C ASN A 21 -1.83 10.02 17.49
N GLU A 22 -1.94 9.48 18.70
CA GLU A 22 -0.83 8.95 19.50
C GLU A 22 -0.63 7.43 19.33
N ALA A 23 -1.50 6.76 18.58
CA ALA A 23 -1.43 5.32 18.40
C ALA A 23 -0.50 4.90 17.26
N ILE A 24 0.24 3.80 17.48
CA ILE A 24 0.93 3.07 16.42
C ILE A 24 -0.12 2.31 15.60
N VAL A 25 -0.27 2.66 14.32
CA VAL A 25 -1.24 2.01 13.43
C VAL A 25 -0.59 0.89 12.63
N VAL A 26 -1.16 -0.32 12.71
CA VAL A 26 -0.75 -1.47 11.90
C VAL A 26 -1.86 -1.78 10.89
N VAL A 27 -1.60 -1.47 9.62
CA VAL A 27 -2.53 -1.79 8.53
C VAL A 27 -2.36 -3.25 8.12
N VAL A 28 -3.47 -3.99 8.03
CA VAL A 28 -3.50 -5.40 7.61
C VAL A 28 -4.48 -5.57 6.45
N ASP A 29 -3.94 -5.91 5.28
CA ASP A 29 -4.70 -6.30 4.08
C ASP A 29 -3.99 -7.51 3.45
N VAL A 30 -4.36 -8.70 3.92
CA VAL A 30 -3.69 -9.95 3.55
C VAL A 30 -3.93 -10.31 2.08
N LEU A 31 -5.09 -9.92 1.52
CA LEU A 31 -5.52 -10.26 0.16
C LEU A 31 -5.80 -8.99 -0.67
N ARG A 32 -4.76 -8.32 -1.18
CA ARG A 32 -3.34 -8.75 -1.21
C ARG A 32 -2.35 -7.65 -0.87
N ALA A 33 -2.82 -6.47 -0.43
CA ALA A 33 -1.96 -5.29 -0.45
C ALA A 33 -0.72 -5.42 0.45
N THR A 34 -0.92 -5.70 1.74
CA THR A 34 0.19 -5.81 2.70
C THR A 34 1.06 -7.04 2.45
N SER A 35 0.48 -8.17 2.02
CA SER A 35 1.25 -9.35 1.60
C SER A 35 2.17 -9.05 0.41
N SER A 36 1.68 -8.32 -0.59
CA SER A 36 2.47 -7.89 -1.75
C SER A 36 3.59 -6.93 -1.35
N ILE A 37 3.32 -5.99 -0.45
CA ILE A 37 4.33 -5.06 0.10
C ILE A 37 5.43 -5.84 0.83
N CYS A 38 5.07 -6.77 1.71
CA CYS A 38 6.04 -7.62 2.41
C CYS A 38 6.92 -8.41 1.43
N ALA A 39 6.33 -9.01 0.40
CA ALA A 39 7.07 -9.75 -0.63
C ALA A 39 8.01 -8.83 -1.43
N ALA A 40 7.58 -7.62 -1.77
CA ALA A 40 8.40 -6.66 -2.49
C ALA A 40 9.64 -6.24 -1.68
N PHE A 41 9.49 -5.97 -0.39
CA PHE A 41 10.62 -5.67 0.51
C PHE A 41 11.54 -6.88 0.71
N ALA A 42 10.98 -8.09 0.88
CA ALA A 42 11.78 -9.32 0.91
C ALA A 42 12.61 -9.52 -0.36
N ASN A 43 12.11 -9.07 -1.52
CA ASN A 43 12.80 -9.11 -2.81
C ASN A 43 13.68 -7.89 -3.10
N GLY A 44 13.82 -6.96 -2.15
CA GLY A 44 14.77 -5.85 -2.18
C GLY A 44 14.28 -4.60 -2.89
N VAL A 45 12.97 -4.33 -2.95
CA VAL A 45 12.46 -3.01 -3.34
C VAL A 45 13.07 -1.94 -2.42
N ARG A 46 13.38 -0.75 -2.98
CA ARG A 46 13.94 0.34 -2.18
C ARG A 46 12.86 1.03 -1.36
N GLU A 47 11.73 1.32 -1.99
CA GLU A 47 10.62 2.02 -1.36
C GLU A 47 9.32 1.75 -2.14
N ILE A 48 8.20 1.78 -1.41
CA ILE A 48 6.85 1.71 -1.96
C ILE A 48 6.14 3.00 -1.59
N ILE A 49 5.58 3.69 -2.60
CA ILE A 49 4.84 4.94 -2.41
C ILE A 49 3.36 4.66 -2.70
N PRO A 50 2.50 4.58 -1.66
CA PRO A 50 1.07 4.40 -1.86
C PRO A 50 0.43 5.67 -2.42
N VAL A 51 -0.38 5.53 -3.45
CA VAL A 51 -1.18 6.60 -4.06
C VAL A 51 -2.66 6.25 -4.04
N ALA A 52 -3.51 7.25 -3.82
CA ALA A 52 -4.92 7.03 -3.51
C ALA A 52 -5.77 6.83 -4.77
N THR A 53 -5.41 7.49 -5.87
CA THR A 53 -6.23 7.52 -7.09
C THR A 53 -5.54 6.86 -8.28
N VAL A 54 -6.33 6.48 -9.29
CA VAL A 54 -5.81 5.94 -10.55
C VAL A 54 -5.07 7.03 -11.32
N GLU A 55 -5.61 8.24 -11.26
CA GLU A 55 -5.10 9.45 -11.90
C GLU A 55 -3.69 9.78 -11.38
N GLU A 56 -3.50 9.79 -10.06
CA GLU A 56 -2.19 10.01 -9.43
C GLU A 56 -1.18 8.96 -9.88
N ALA A 57 -1.58 7.68 -9.94
CA ALA A 57 -0.72 6.60 -10.44
C ALA A 57 -0.35 6.79 -11.93
N ARG A 58 -1.30 7.24 -12.75
CA ARG A 58 -1.10 7.48 -14.20
C ARG A 58 -0.20 8.69 -14.45
N GLU A 59 -0.33 9.75 -13.67
CA GLU A 59 0.58 10.91 -13.70
C GLU A 59 2.01 10.49 -13.34
N MET A 60 2.18 9.68 -12.28
CA MET A 60 3.48 9.15 -11.90
C MET A 60 4.06 8.23 -12.98
N LYS A 61 3.22 7.48 -13.71
CA LYS A 61 3.66 6.68 -14.86
C LYS A 61 4.26 7.57 -15.95
N ALA A 62 3.58 8.67 -16.27
CA ALA A 62 4.04 9.62 -17.28
C ALA A 62 5.39 10.27 -16.91
N GLN A 63 5.71 10.36 -15.63
CA GLN A 63 7.00 10.82 -15.11
C GLN A 63 8.10 9.73 -15.13
N GLY A 64 7.79 8.53 -15.60
CA GLY A 64 8.75 7.43 -15.75
C GLY A 64 8.88 6.53 -14.52
N HIS A 65 7.96 6.61 -13.56
CA HIS A 65 7.97 5.72 -12.40
C HIS A 65 7.47 4.30 -12.72
N LEU A 66 7.92 3.32 -11.94
CA LEU A 66 7.36 1.98 -11.94
C LEU A 66 6.06 1.95 -11.15
N ILE A 67 5.02 1.39 -11.75
CA ILE A 67 3.68 1.38 -11.19
C ILE A 67 3.20 -0.05 -10.95
N ALA A 68 2.74 -0.31 -9.75
CA ALA A 68 1.90 -1.45 -9.42
C ALA A 68 0.49 -0.94 -9.14
N ALA A 69 -0.47 -1.23 -10.02
CA ALA A 69 -1.83 -0.75 -9.85
C ALA A 69 -2.88 -1.78 -10.23
N GLU A 70 -3.90 -1.90 -9.39
CA GLU A 70 -5.09 -2.71 -9.65
C GLU A 70 -6.38 -2.00 -9.24
N ARG A 71 -7.48 -2.36 -9.91
CA ARG A 71 -8.85 -2.09 -9.46
C ARG A 71 -9.67 -3.36 -9.59
N ASP A 72 -10.43 -3.68 -8.55
CA ASP A 72 -11.27 -4.88 -8.48
C ASP A 72 -10.50 -6.19 -8.78
N GLY A 73 -9.21 -6.23 -8.45
CA GLY A 73 -8.30 -7.35 -8.70
C GLY A 73 -7.68 -7.38 -10.10
N PHE A 74 -8.08 -6.48 -11.00
CA PHE A 74 -7.56 -6.38 -12.36
C PHE A 74 -6.41 -5.38 -12.46
N VAL A 75 -5.36 -5.77 -13.17
CA VAL A 75 -4.21 -4.88 -13.44
C VAL A 75 -4.64 -3.79 -14.40
N LEU A 76 -4.28 -2.55 -14.09
CA LEU A 76 -4.57 -1.42 -14.98
C LEU A 76 -3.65 -1.43 -16.20
N ASP A 77 -4.14 -0.93 -17.33
CA ASP A 77 -3.48 -0.94 -18.64
C ASP A 77 -2.09 -0.27 -18.65
N PHE A 78 -1.92 0.79 -17.86
CA PHE A 78 -0.67 1.54 -17.74
C PHE A 78 0.29 0.98 -16.67
N ALA A 79 -0.14 0.00 -15.88
CA ALA A 79 0.65 -0.53 -14.77
C ALA A 79 1.72 -1.53 -15.25
N ASP A 80 2.89 -1.49 -14.62
CA ASP A 80 3.95 -2.48 -14.85
C ASP A 80 3.66 -3.80 -14.11
N PHE A 81 2.93 -3.72 -13.00
CA PHE A 81 2.64 -4.83 -12.10
C PHE A 81 1.19 -4.78 -11.59
N GLY A 82 0.67 -5.95 -11.22
CA GLY A 82 -0.53 -6.06 -10.41
C GLY A 82 -0.25 -6.06 -8.90
N ASN A 83 -1.29 -6.39 -8.13
CA ASN A 83 -1.20 -6.59 -6.68
C ASN A 83 -1.04 -8.08 -6.28
N SER A 84 -0.28 -8.85 -7.05
CA SER A 84 0.11 -10.20 -6.63
C SER A 84 1.51 -10.17 -6.03
N PRO A 85 1.79 -10.84 -4.90
CA PRO A 85 3.15 -10.98 -4.38
C PRO A 85 4.14 -11.51 -5.44
N PHE A 86 3.67 -12.40 -6.33
CA PHE A 86 4.46 -12.94 -7.44
C PHE A 86 4.85 -11.90 -8.51
N ASN A 87 4.17 -10.75 -8.59
CA ASN A 87 4.56 -9.70 -9.52
C ASN A 87 5.84 -8.98 -9.10
N PHE A 88 6.23 -9.06 -7.82
CA PHE A 88 7.37 -8.36 -7.24
C PHE A 88 8.65 -9.19 -7.23
N ALA A 89 8.96 -9.89 -8.33
CA ALA A 89 10.20 -10.64 -8.48
C ALA A 89 11.43 -9.72 -8.38
N ALA A 90 12.49 -10.20 -7.74
CA ALA A 90 13.69 -9.40 -7.44
C ALA A 90 14.32 -8.76 -8.69
N GLU A 91 14.35 -9.46 -9.85
CA GLU A 91 14.92 -8.91 -11.08
C GLU A 91 14.18 -7.65 -11.57
N LYS A 92 12.90 -7.53 -11.25
CA LYS A 92 12.06 -6.43 -11.72
C LYS A 92 12.13 -5.20 -10.81
N ILE A 93 12.27 -5.39 -9.50
CA ILE A 93 12.03 -4.35 -8.49
C ILE A 93 13.23 -4.03 -7.57
N ARG A 94 14.29 -4.84 -7.56
CA ARG A 94 15.42 -4.64 -6.64
C ARG A 94 16.06 -3.26 -6.80
N GLY A 95 16.18 -2.54 -5.68
CA GLY A 95 16.76 -1.20 -5.62
C GLY A 95 15.87 -0.09 -6.21
N LYS A 96 14.65 -0.42 -6.67
CA LYS A 96 13.75 0.52 -7.34
C LYS A 96 12.68 1.07 -6.39
N ARG A 97 12.14 2.22 -6.77
CA ARG A 97 10.90 2.79 -6.22
C ARG A 97 9.71 2.22 -6.98
N VAL A 98 8.67 1.79 -6.26
CA VAL A 98 7.40 1.39 -6.87
C VAL A 98 6.27 2.26 -6.34
N ILE A 99 5.53 2.89 -7.24
CA ILE A 99 4.27 3.57 -6.93
C ILE A 99 3.18 2.53 -6.90
N TYR A 100 2.35 2.56 -5.87
CA TYR A 100 1.47 1.46 -5.54
C TYR A 100 0.04 1.97 -5.36
N SER A 101 -0.92 1.44 -6.11
CA SER A 101 -2.33 1.83 -6.05
C SER A 101 -3.24 0.61 -6.06
N THR A 102 -4.01 0.42 -4.99
CA THR A 102 -4.93 -0.73 -4.86
C THR A 102 -6.31 -0.25 -4.44
N THR A 103 -7.30 -1.11 -4.58
CA THR A 103 -8.69 -0.80 -4.24
C THR A 103 -8.87 -0.43 -2.76
N ASN A 104 -8.25 -1.20 -1.84
CA ASN A 104 -8.49 -1.07 -0.40
C ASN A 104 -7.28 -0.55 0.39
N GLY A 105 -6.06 -1.04 0.08
CA GLY A 105 -4.89 -0.82 0.93
C GLY A 105 -4.34 0.60 0.96
N THR A 106 -4.33 1.32 -0.17
CA THR A 106 -3.60 2.60 -0.26
C THR A 106 -4.35 3.77 0.33
N GLY A 107 -5.69 3.75 0.29
CA GLY A 107 -6.53 4.76 0.93
C GLY A 107 -6.36 4.77 2.45
N ILE A 108 -6.38 3.59 3.09
CA ILE A 108 -6.20 3.50 4.54
C ILE A 108 -4.77 3.84 4.97
N MET A 109 -3.75 3.48 4.19
CA MET A 109 -2.36 3.88 4.47
C MET A 109 -2.21 5.41 4.51
N LYS A 110 -2.85 6.13 3.58
CA LYS A 110 -2.82 7.60 3.53
C LYS A 110 -3.62 8.24 4.67
N LYS A 111 -4.72 7.63 5.11
CA LYS A 111 -5.45 8.10 6.30
C LYS A 111 -4.65 7.87 7.58
N ALA A 112 -4.08 6.68 7.73
CA ALA A 112 -3.31 6.27 8.90
C ALA A 112 -1.98 7.04 9.04
N SER A 113 -1.42 7.62 7.97
CA SER A 113 -0.18 8.38 8.03
C SER A 113 -0.30 9.71 8.81
N GLY A 114 -1.49 10.09 9.24
CA GLY A 114 -1.70 11.22 10.16
C GLY A 114 -1.50 10.85 11.64
N SER A 115 -1.41 9.57 11.97
CA SER A 115 -1.14 9.06 13.32
C SER A 115 0.38 8.88 13.57
N HIS A 116 0.76 8.66 14.83
CA HIS A 116 2.10 8.84 15.40
C HIS A 116 3.26 8.00 14.83
#